data_AF-X1IV92-F1
#
_entry.id   AF-X1IV92-F1
#
_cell.length_a   1.000
_cell.length_b   1.000
_cell.length_c   1.000
_cell.angle_alpha   90.00
_cell.angle_beta   90.00
_cell.angle_gamma   90.00
#
_symmetry.space_group_name_H-M   'P 1'
#
loop_
_entity.id
_entity.type
_entity.pdbx_description
1 polymer ?
#
loop_
_entity_poly.entity_id
_entity_poly.type
_entity_poly.pdbx_seq_one_letter_code
_entity_poly.pdbx_strand_id
1 'polypeptide(L)'
;MTQDNKHQDFMTPLVPHVDLGSGEVLSDGLTKALVVYAQKYELDPYRSHVVLMYGKPYITIDGYLYHAFKSQKPYTLWSRPLTEKERGQYQIEAEDHAWVAEAQFTDTGSTFTGLGVVTQGEITAKSERNPVKLRSPVVAAHPWLLAQKRAEWQALRRAFPIGEGEKAPTE
;
A
#
# COMPACT_ATOMS: atom_id res chain seq x y z
N MET A 1 -21.70 0.71 49.90
CA MET A 1 -21.88 0.10 48.56
C MET A 1 -21.21 1.02 47.56
N THR A 2 -19.94 0.78 47.28
CA THR A 2 -19.13 1.60 46.37
C THR A 2 -19.21 0.94 45.00
N GLN A 3 -19.89 1.58 44.04
CA GLN A 3 -19.92 1.08 42.67
C GLN A 3 -18.57 1.40 42.04
N ASP A 4 -17.74 0.37 41.85
CA ASP A 4 -16.54 0.41 41.02
C ASP A 4 -16.97 0.69 39.58
N ASN A 5 -16.81 1.96 39.17
CA ASN A 5 -16.94 2.38 37.80
C ASN A 5 -15.73 1.82 37.04
N LYS A 6 -15.84 0.58 36.56
CA LYS A 6 -14.97 0.03 35.53
C LYS A 6 -15.20 0.86 34.27
N HIS A 7 -14.38 1.90 34.10
CA HIS A 7 -14.20 2.52 32.81
C HIS A 7 -13.84 1.41 31.83
N GLN A 8 -14.81 1.05 31.00
CA GLN A 8 -14.53 0.33 29.76
C GLN A 8 -13.61 1.26 28.99
N ASP A 9 -12.31 0.94 28.98
CA ASP A 9 -11.37 1.40 27.98
C ASP A 9 -11.95 0.93 26.64
N PHE A 10 -12.83 1.73 26.08
CA PHE A 10 -13.31 1.58 24.72
C PHE A 10 -12.04 1.63 23.89
N MET A 11 -11.64 0.45 23.38
CA MET A 11 -10.54 0.28 22.46
C MET A 11 -10.62 1.37 21.40
N THR A 12 -9.89 2.46 21.62
CA THR A 12 -9.69 3.47 20.59
C THR A 12 -9.14 2.69 19.42
N PRO A 13 -9.80 2.65 18.25
CA PRO A 13 -9.22 1.96 17.12
C PRO A 13 -7.83 2.56 16.93
N LEU A 14 -6.80 1.74 17.06
CA LEU A 14 -5.43 2.21 17.19
C LEU A 14 -4.97 2.60 15.78
N VAL A 15 -4.95 3.91 15.48
CA VAL A 15 -4.21 4.45 14.33
C VAL A 15 -2.84 3.76 14.31
N PRO A 16 -2.27 3.36 13.15
CA PRO A 16 -0.97 2.72 13.13
C PRO A 16 0.05 3.41 14.05
N HIS A 17 0.53 2.69 15.07
CA HIS A 17 1.45 3.21 16.08
C HIS A 17 2.91 2.90 15.79
N VAL A 18 3.19 2.22 14.67
CA VAL A 18 4.55 1.90 14.24
C VAL A 18 4.75 2.34 12.81
N ASP A 19 5.96 2.78 12.49
CA ASP A 19 6.43 2.92 11.12
C ASP A 19 6.67 1.51 10.56
N LEU A 20 5.99 1.16 9.46
CA LEU A 20 6.09 -0.19 8.88
C LEU A 20 7.44 -0.47 8.23
N GLY A 21 8.22 0.57 7.91
CA GLY A 21 9.56 0.46 7.36
C GLY A 21 10.62 0.27 8.44
N SER A 22 10.61 1.10 9.50
CA SER A 22 11.64 1.03 10.56
C SER A 22 11.27 0.14 11.75
N GLY A 23 9.97 -0.13 11.94
CA GLY A 23 9.42 -0.80 13.11
C GLY A 23 9.40 0.07 14.38
N GLU A 24 9.74 1.36 14.27
CA GLU A 24 9.78 2.27 15.40
C GLU A 24 8.38 2.75 15.77
N VAL A 25 8.15 2.96 17.08
CA VAL A 25 6.89 3.52 17.56
C VAL A 25 6.78 4.98 17.10
N LEU A 26 5.63 5.34 16.55
CA LEU A 26 5.35 6.70 16.13
C LEU A 26 5.21 7.62 17.34
N SER A 27 5.80 8.80 17.26
CA SER A 27 5.52 9.87 18.22
C SER A 27 4.11 10.40 18.03
N ASP A 28 3.51 10.96 19.07
CA ASP A 28 2.18 11.59 19.00
C ASP A 28 2.08 12.64 17.89
N GLY A 29 3.17 13.38 17.63
CA GLY A 29 3.25 14.35 16.54
C GLY A 29 3.12 13.69 15.16
N LEU A 30 3.81 12.58 14.93
CA LEU A 30 3.72 11.81 13.67
C LEU A 30 2.37 11.13 13.51
N THR A 31 1.80 10.58 14.59
CA THR A 31 0.44 10.01 14.57
C THR A 31 -0.59 11.08 14.21
N LYS A 32 -0.53 12.27 14.83
CA LYS A 32 -1.40 13.41 14.47
C LYS A 32 -1.21 13.85 13.02
N ALA A 33 0.04 13.93 12.54
CA ALA A 33 0.33 14.28 11.16
C ALA A 33 -0.23 13.25 10.15
N LEU A 34 -0.15 11.95 10.48
CA LEU A 34 -0.72 10.87 9.67
C LEU A 34 -2.25 10.95 9.61
N VAL A 35 -2.90 11.27 10.74
CA VAL A 35 -4.36 11.49 10.79
C VAL A 35 -4.77 12.70 9.94
N VAL A 36 -4.06 13.83 10.06
CA VAL A 36 -4.32 15.02 9.24
C VAL A 36 -4.12 14.71 7.75
N TYR A 37 -3.07 13.97 7.40
CA TYR A 37 -2.83 13.52 6.03
C TYR A 37 -3.97 12.65 5.51
N ALA A 38 -4.43 11.68 6.30
CA ALA A 38 -5.54 10.82 5.91
C ALA A 38 -6.84 11.62 5.73
N GLN A 39 -7.15 12.52 6.66
CA GLN A 39 -8.32 13.41 6.58
C GLN A 39 -8.29 14.31 5.34
N LYS A 40 -7.12 14.87 5.00
CA LYS A 40 -6.92 15.72 3.80
C LYS A 40 -7.37 15.01 2.51
N TYR A 41 -7.12 13.72 2.40
CA TYR A 41 -7.47 12.92 1.23
C TYR A 41 -8.73 12.06 1.44
N GLU A 42 -9.49 12.35 2.50
CA GLU A 42 -10.70 11.63 2.89
C GLU A 42 -10.49 10.11 3.04
N LEU A 43 -9.33 9.71 3.54
CA LEU A 43 -8.93 8.35 3.85
C LEU A 43 -9.13 8.05 5.34
N ASP A 44 -9.23 6.76 5.68
CA ASP A 44 -9.44 6.29 7.04
C ASP A 44 -8.14 5.64 7.58
N PRO A 45 -7.40 6.33 8.47
CA PRO A 45 -6.17 5.78 9.03
C PRO A 45 -6.44 4.57 9.95
N TYR A 46 -7.64 4.45 10.53
CA TYR A 46 -8.03 3.34 11.39
C TYR A 46 -8.27 2.04 10.61
N ARG A 47 -8.58 2.17 9.32
CA ARG A 47 -8.68 1.03 8.38
C ARG A 47 -7.38 0.77 7.63
N SER A 48 -6.27 1.38 8.07
CA SER A 48 -4.98 1.27 7.41
C SER A 48 -5.00 1.74 5.95
N HIS A 49 -5.88 2.68 5.57
CA HIS A 49 -5.84 3.28 4.23
C HIS A 49 -4.55 4.09 4.03
N VAL A 50 -4.00 4.62 5.12
CA VAL A 50 -2.70 5.29 5.16
C VAL A 50 -1.88 4.70 6.30
N VAL A 51 -0.60 4.46 6.03
CA VAL A 51 0.40 3.98 6.99
C VAL A 51 1.64 4.87 6.92
N LEU A 52 2.50 4.82 7.93
CA LEU A 52 3.83 5.43 7.84
C LEU A 52 4.85 4.36 7.41
N MET A 53 5.70 4.69 6.43
CA MET A 53 6.78 3.82 5.97
C MET A 53 8.04 4.65 5.73
N TYR A 54 9.10 4.36 6.48
CA TYR A 54 10.37 5.09 6.46
C TYR A 54 10.20 6.61 6.61
N GLY A 55 9.37 7.03 7.58
CA GLY A 55 9.08 8.41 7.92
C GLY A 55 8.15 9.13 6.95
N LYS A 56 7.59 8.43 5.94
CA LYS A 56 6.72 9.04 4.92
C LYS A 56 5.33 8.41 4.96
N PRO A 57 4.25 9.21 4.79
CA PRO A 57 2.92 8.65 4.64
C PRO A 57 2.83 7.87 3.33
N TYR A 58 2.20 6.69 3.41
CA TYR A 58 2.02 5.78 2.30
C TYR A 58 0.56 5.35 2.24
N ILE A 59 -0.10 5.56 1.09
CA ILE A 59 -1.48 5.13 0.85
C ILE A 59 -1.44 3.66 0.42
N THR A 60 -2.13 2.80 1.16
CA THR A 60 -2.16 1.36 0.92
C THR A 60 -3.07 1.02 -0.27
N ILE A 61 -3.02 -0.24 -0.72
CA ILE A 61 -3.95 -0.73 -1.74
C ILE A 61 -5.41 -0.59 -1.29
N ASP A 62 -5.71 -0.84 0.00
CA ASP A 62 -7.04 -0.67 0.56
C ASP A 62 -7.49 0.80 0.53
N GLY A 63 -6.56 1.73 0.77
CA GLY A 63 -6.81 3.16 0.59
C GLY A 63 -7.18 3.54 -0.84
N TYR A 64 -6.49 2.99 -1.83
CA TYR A 64 -6.81 3.21 -3.25
C TYR A 64 -8.13 2.55 -3.67
N LEU A 65 -8.42 1.33 -3.22
CA LEU A 65 -9.69 0.67 -3.47
C LEU A 65 -10.87 1.45 -2.87
N TYR A 66 -10.70 1.94 -1.65
CA TYR A 66 -11.69 2.81 -1.01
C TYR A 66 -11.90 4.12 -1.77
N HIS A 67 -10.80 4.78 -2.19
CA HIS A 67 -10.88 6.01 -2.97
C HIS A 67 -11.55 5.79 -4.33
N ALA A 68 -11.21 4.69 -5.02
CA ALA A 68 -11.85 4.28 -6.28
C ALA A 68 -13.36 4.09 -6.08
N PHE A 69 -13.77 3.37 -5.03
CA PHE A 69 -15.18 3.20 -4.68
C PHE A 69 -15.88 4.55 -4.43
N LYS A 70 -15.25 5.47 -3.69
CA LYS A 70 -15.81 6.81 -3.44
C LYS A 70 -15.96 7.66 -4.69
N SER A 71 -15.11 7.46 -5.70
CA SER A 71 -15.15 8.25 -6.93
C SER A 71 -16.44 8.02 -7.75
N GLN A 72 -17.17 6.93 -7.48
CA GLN A 72 -18.35 6.49 -8.23
C GLN A 72 -18.10 6.30 -9.73
N LYS A 73 -16.83 6.21 -10.15
CA LYS A 73 -16.46 5.90 -11.54
C LYS A 73 -16.49 4.39 -11.72
N PRO A 74 -17.28 3.85 -12.65
CA PRO A 74 -17.33 2.41 -12.88
C PRO A 74 -16.02 1.95 -13.55
N TYR A 75 -15.41 0.91 -12.98
CA TYR A 75 -14.15 0.37 -13.47
C TYR A 75 -14.06 -1.15 -13.26
N THR A 76 -13.22 -1.79 -14.05
CA THR A 76 -12.77 -3.17 -13.81
C THR A 76 -11.31 -3.14 -13.37
N LEU A 77 -10.95 -4.07 -12.49
CA LEU A 77 -9.56 -4.33 -12.10
C LEU A 77 -9.27 -5.79 -12.35
N TRP A 78 -8.26 -6.06 -13.16
CA TRP A 78 -7.80 -7.40 -13.43
C TRP A 78 -6.29 -7.47 -13.32
N SER A 79 -5.78 -8.61 -12.89
CA SER A 79 -4.35 -8.84 -12.73
C SER A 79 -4.00 -10.28 -13.10
N ARG A 80 -2.78 -10.47 -13.61
CA ARG A 80 -2.22 -11.78 -13.95
C ARG A 80 -0.69 -11.79 -13.84
N PRO A 81 -0.08 -12.97 -13.72
CA PRO A 81 1.35 -13.12 -13.96
C PRO A 81 1.74 -12.64 -15.38
N LEU A 82 2.96 -12.12 -15.52
CA LEU A 82 3.53 -11.85 -16.84
C LEU A 82 3.76 -13.16 -17.62
N THR A 83 3.54 -13.09 -18.93
CA THR A 83 3.93 -14.15 -19.87
C THR A 83 5.45 -14.16 -20.09
N GLU A 84 6.02 -15.26 -20.58
CA GLU A 84 7.46 -15.36 -20.87
C GLU A 84 7.95 -14.25 -21.82
N LYS A 85 7.16 -13.95 -22.86
CA LYS A 85 7.46 -12.87 -23.81
C LYS A 85 7.55 -11.51 -23.12
N GLU A 86 6.58 -11.17 -22.28
CA GLU A 86 6.57 -9.90 -21.54
C GLU A 86 7.73 -9.83 -20.54
N ARG A 87 8.03 -10.94 -19.85
CA ARG A 87 9.19 -11.02 -18.95
C ARG A 87 10.48 -10.69 -19.69
N GLY A 88 10.67 -11.22 -20.91
CA GLY A 88 11.80 -10.87 -21.78
C GLY A 88 11.83 -9.38 -22.16
N GLN A 89 10.67 -8.77 -22.44
CA GLN A 89 10.57 -7.34 -22.77
C GLN A 89 10.93 -6.44 -21.59
N TYR A 90 10.50 -6.80 -20.38
CA TYR A 90 10.77 -6.05 -19.15
C TYR A 90 12.08 -6.44 -18.46
N GLN A 91 12.88 -7.33 -19.06
CA GLN A 91 14.14 -7.83 -18.51
C GLN A 91 13.96 -8.39 -17.08
N ILE A 92 12.89 -9.16 -16.88
CA ILE A 92 12.59 -9.82 -15.61
C ILE A 92 13.29 -11.17 -15.57
N GLU A 93 14.18 -11.34 -14.59
CA GLU A 93 14.93 -12.58 -14.36
C GLU A 93 14.01 -13.77 -14.08
N ALA A 94 14.43 -14.99 -14.44
CA ALA A 94 13.57 -16.18 -14.35
C ALA A 94 13.07 -16.47 -12.91
N GLU A 95 13.87 -16.13 -11.90
CA GLU A 95 13.57 -16.38 -10.48
C GLU A 95 12.66 -15.30 -9.87
N ASP A 96 12.43 -14.18 -10.56
CA ASP A 96 11.62 -13.08 -10.04
C ASP A 96 10.12 -13.33 -10.24
N HIS A 97 9.31 -12.88 -9.29
CA HIS A 97 7.86 -12.93 -9.42
C HIS A 97 7.35 -11.61 -9.97
N ALA A 98 6.66 -11.65 -11.11
CA ALA A 98 6.16 -10.46 -11.77
C ALA A 98 4.70 -10.60 -12.21
N TRP A 99 3.93 -9.55 -11.95
CA TRP A 99 2.51 -9.42 -12.25
C TRP A 99 2.24 -8.11 -12.98
N VAL A 100 1.27 -8.16 -13.90
CA VAL A 100 0.67 -6.99 -14.50
C VAL A 100 -0.76 -6.86 -14.00
N ALA A 101 -1.20 -5.64 -13.77
CA ALA A 101 -2.60 -5.32 -13.48
C ALA A 101 -3.08 -4.19 -14.38
N GLU A 102 -4.36 -4.20 -14.71
CA GLU A 102 -5.02 -3.19 -15.53
C GLU A 102 -6.29 -2.72 -14.81
N ALA A 103 -6.36 -1.41 -14.59
CA ALA A 103 -7.58 -0.74 -14.19
C ALA A 103 -8.19 -0.09 -15.43
N GLN A 104 -9.40 -0.50 -15.82
CA GLN A 104 -10.09 0.03 -17.00
C GLN A 104 -11.39 0.70 -16.62
N PHE A 105 -11.57 1.96 -17.03
CA PHE A 105 -12.83 2.68 -16.90
C PHE A 105 -13.83 2.16 -17.92
N THR A 106 -15.01 1.76 -17.47
CA THR A 106 -16.00 1.11 -18.34
C THR A 106 -16.76 2.10 -19.22
N ASP A 107 -16.81 3.36 -18.82
CA ASP A 107 -17.48 4.46 -19.54
C ASP A 107 -16.59 5.05 -20.66
N THR A 108 -15.30 5.25 -20.39
CA THR A 108 -14.37 5.83 -21.38
C THR A 108 -13.53 4.80 -22.13
N GLY A 109 -13.43 3.57 -21.61
CA GLY A 109 -12.52 2.54 -22.10
C GLY A 109 -11.05 2.81 -21.79
N SER A 110 -10.72 3.87 -21.05
CA SER A 110 -9.34 4.21 -20.69
C SER A 110 -8.74 3.15 -19.77
N THR A 111 -7.52 2.70 -20.07
CA THR A 111 -6.81 1.65 -19.33
C THR A 111 -5.54 2.19 -18.70
N PHE A 112 -5.32 1.82 -17.43
CA PHE A 112 -4.13 2.15 -16.66
C PHE A 112 -3.46 0.87 -16.19
N THR A 113 -2.27 0.61 -16.71
CA THR A 113 -1.49 -0.59 -16.38
C THR A 113 -0.61 -0.34 -15.16
N GLY A 114 -0.35 -1.36 -14.35
CA GLY A 114 0.62 -1.37 -13.26
C GLY A 114 1.48 -2.62 -13.32
N LEU A 115 2.75 -2.51 -12.93
CA LEU A 115 3.71 -3.62 -12.90
C LEU A 115 4.19 -3.84 -11.47
N GLY A 116 4.05 -5.07 -10.98
CA GLY A 116 4.55 -5.47 -9.68
C GLY A 116 5.60 -6.56 -9.81
N VAL A 117 6.79 -6.31 -9.26
CA VAL A 117 7.91 -7.25 -9.28
C VAL A 117 8.36 -7.48 -7.85
N VAL A 118 8.67 -8.73 -7.51
CA VAL A 118 9.35 -9.15 -6.29
C VAL A 118 10.55 -9.97 -6.72
N THR A 119 11.74 -9.47 -6.42
CA THR A 119 12.98 -10.10 -6.89
C THR A 119 13.42 -11.22 -5.98
N GLN A 120 14.20 -12.16 -6.52
CA GLN A 120 14.81 -13.23 -5.71
C GLN A 120 15.70 -12.65 -4.59
N GLY A 121 16.39 -11.54 -4.86
CA GLY A 121 17.14 -10.81 -3.86
C GLY A 121 16.25 -10.30 -2.72
N GLU A 122 15.02 -9.86 -3.00
CA GLU A 122 14.08 -9.43 -1.97
C GLU A 122 13.56 -10.59 -1.12
N ILE A 123 13.29 -11.74 -1.76
CA ILE A 123 12.81 -12.99 -1.14
C ILE A 123 13.85 -13.54 -0.15
N THR A 124 15.12 -13.50 -0.56
CA THR A 124 16.23 -14.09 0.20
C THR A 124 16.91 -13.10 1.14
N ALA A 125 16.57 -11.81 1.06
CA ALA A 125 17.16 -10.75 1.86
C ALA A 125 17.13 -11.08 3.36
N LYS A 126 18.28 -10.96 4.01
CA LYS A 126 18.42 -11.13 5.46
C LYS A 126 18.23 -9.80 6.19
N SER A 127 17.81 -9.87 7.46
CA SER A 127 17.73 -8.70 8.31
C SER A 127 19.12 -8.18 8.65
N GLU A 128 19.35 -6.87 8.51
CA GLU A 128 20.60 -6.22 8.93
C GLU A 128 20.84 -6.35 10.44
N ARG A 129 19.76 -6.35 11.25
CA ARG A 129 19.83 -6.48 12.71
C ARG A 129 20.05 -7.93 13.17
N ASN A 130 19.60 -8.91 12.39
CA ASN A 130 19.75 -10.32 12.70
C ASN A 130 19.92 -11.15 11.42
N PRO A 131 21.17 -11.45 10.99
CA PRO A 131 21.47 -12.14 9.74
C PRO A 131 20.87 -13.55 9.60
N VAL A 132 20.46 -14.18 10.72
CA VAL A 132 19.82 -15.50 10.72
C VAL A 132 18.37 -15.40 10.23
N LYS A 133 17.72 -14.24 10.42
CA LYS A 133 16.32 -14.01 10.03
C LYS A 133 16.22 -13.38 8.65
N LEU A 134 15.14 -13.71 7.93
CA LEU A 134 14.74 -13.01 6.72
C LEU A 134 14.31 -11.58 7.06
N ARG A 135 14.60 -10.63 6.15
CA ARG A 135 14.20 -9.23 6.28
C ARG A 135 12.69 -9.08 6.30
N SER A 136 11.99 -9.84 5.45
CA SER A 136 10.53 -9.90 5.42
C SER A 136 10.07 -11.34 5.22
N PRO A 137 9.67 -12.04 6.29
CA PRO A 137 9.12 -13.39 6.19
C PRO A 137 7.92 -13.48 5.25
N VAL A 138 7.11 -12.43 5.17
CA VAL A 138 5.92 -12.38 4.31
C VAL A 138 6.29 -12.33 2.83
N VAL A 139 7.31 -11.55 2.46
CA VAL A 139 7.82 -11.51 1.08
C VAL A 139 8.30 -12.91 0.67
N ALA A 140 9.02 -13.60 1.55
CA ALA A 140 9.53 -14.94 1.26
C ALA A 140 8.42 -16.01 1.21
N ALA A 141 7.41 -15.92 2.07
CA ALA A 141 6.31 -16.87 2.10
C ALA A 141 5.35 -16.72 0.90
N HIS A 142 5.13 -15.48 0.45
CA HIS A 142 4.10 -15.16 -0.55
C HIS A 142 4.54 -14.11 -1.59
N PRO A 143 5.65 -14.33 -2.31
CA PRO A 143 6.18 -13.34 -3.25
C PRO A 143 5.23 -13.03 -4.40
N TRP A 144 4.46 -14.02 -4.88
CA TRP A 144 3.49 -13.82 -5.95
C TRP A 144 2.33 -12.90 -5.53
N LEU A 145 1.81 -13.04 -4.31
CA LEU A 145 0.75 -12.16 -3.78
C LEU A 145 1.25 -10.72 -3.64
N LEU A 146 2.50 -10.55 -3.22
CA LEU A 146 3.08 -9.21 -3.10
C LEU A 146 3.32 -8.57 -4.47
N ALA A 147 3.81 -9.33 -5.45
CA ALA A 147 3.92 -8.87 -6.83
C ALA A 147 2.55 -8.44 -7.40
N GLN A 148 1.52 -9.26 -7.21
CA GLN A 148 0.14 -8.93 -7.60
C GLN A 148 -0.33 -7.62 -6.95
N LYS A 149 -0.22 -7.49 -5.63
CA LYS A 149 -0.64 -6.29 -4.90
C LYS A 149 0.11 -5.03 -5.37
N ARG A 150 1.41 -5.14 -5.67
CA ARG A 150 2.20 -4.02 -6.23
C ARG A 150 1.69 -3.61 -7.61
N ALA A 151 1.35 -4.57 -8.46
CA ALA A 151 0.80 -4.32 -9.78
C ALA A 151 -0.55 -3.59 -9.68
N GLU A 152 -1.47 -4.12 -8.87
CA GLU A 152 -2.79 -3.53 -8.65
C GLU A 152 -2.71 -2.14 -8.02
N TRP A 153 -1.84 -1.95 -7.03
CA TRP A 153 -1.59 -0.64 -6.43
C TRP A 153 -1.10 0.39 -7.45
N GLN A 154 -0.16 0.02 -8.34
CA GLN A 154 0.30 0.93 -9.38
C GLN A 154 -0.79 1.27 -10.40
N ALA A 155 -1.59 0.28 -10.82
CA ALA A 155 -2.69 0.48 -11.75
C ALA A 155 -3.74 1.42 -11.17
N LEU A 156 -4.17 1.16 -9.93
CA LEU A 156 -5.14 1.99 -9.21
C LEU A 156 -4.62 3.41 -8.96
N ARG A 157 -3.35 3.56 -8.57
CA ARG A 157 -2.74 4.89 -8.37
C ARG A 157 -2.77 5.75 -9.62
N ARG A 158 -2.57 5.14 -10.79
CA ARG A 158 -2.62 5.83 -12.09
C ARG A 158 -4.05 6.16 -12.52
N ALA A 159 -4.99 5.24 -12.29
CA ALA A 159 -6.40 5.44 -12.62
C ALA A 159 -7.08 6.46 -11.69
N PHE A 160 -6.76 6.41 -10.40
CA PHE A 160 -7.39 7.20 -9.34
C PHE A 160 -6.31 7.96 -8.54
N PRO A 161 -5.70 9.01 -9.13
CA PRO A 161 -4.63 9.74 -8.47
C PRO A 161 -5.16 10.49 -7.24
N ILE A 162 -4.42 10.39 -6.14
CA ILE A 162 -4.67 11.12 -4.89
C ILE A 162 -3.59 12.18 -4.73
N GLY A 163 -3.99 13.44 -4.59
CA GLY A 163 -3.08 14.58 -4.41
C GLY A 163 -2.55 15.22 -5.70
N GLU A 164 -2.88 14.70 -6.88
CA GLU A 164 -2.56 15.37 -8.15
C GLU A 164 -3.61 16.46 -8.43
N GLY A 165 -3.25 17.72 -8.15
CA GLY A 165 -4.15 18.87 -8.26
C GLY A 165 -3.72 20.06 -7.39
N GLU A 166 -2.86 19.82 -6.41
CA GLU A 166 -2.20 20.91 -5.69
C GLU A 166 -1.14 21.51 -6.60
N LYS A 167 -1.40 22.72 -7.11
CA LYS A 167 -0.31 23.57 -7.63
C LYS A 167 0.76 23.62 -6.55
N ALA A 168 2.01 23.29 -6.90
CA ALA A 168 3.13 23.56 -6.01
C ALA A 168 3.01 25.00 -5.51
N PRO A 169 3.27 25.29 -4.22
CA PRO A 169 3.26 26.66 -3.74
C PRO A 169 4.19 27.45 -4.66
N THR A 170 3.63 28.41 -5.40
CA THR A 170 4.41 29.37 -6.16
C THR A 170 5.13 30.22 -5.14
N GLU A 171 6.46 30.03 -5.04
CA GLU A 171 7.37 30.91 -4.29
C GLU A 171 7.35 32.33 -4.85
#